data_AF-A0A534CW23-F1
#
_entry.id   AF-A0A534CW23-F1
#
_cell.length_a   1.000
_cell.length_b   1.000
_cell.length_c   1.000
_cell.angle_alpha   90.00
_cell.angle_beta   90.00
_cell.angle_gamma   90.00
#
_symmetry.space_group_name_H-M   'P 1'
#
loop_
_entity.id
_entity.type
_entity.pdbx_description
1 polymer ?
#
loop_
_entity_poly.entity_id
_entity_poly.type
_entity_poly.pdbx_seq_one_letter_code
_entity_poly.pdbx_strand_id
1 'polypeptide(L)'
;MQSGHARDRAVSGVELPRPGAGADHVAAPAVARGEDIEQRRQEDHVAHPAEPDHDRVQRGRRHDSSPLAEAHKLFGAGRRWQASRKSPMRAFAWFLGLCAAALFGVAVFAYPAWALLYPHFNFPFHRVGERIGMLALLIGFLALARYLGLADRRSLGYGLPRRAFLREMSLAVALGVASMAAAVGLMSVLGLLEWRSGAPVAGPALLRLIALRALSGLAVALIEETFLRGAMHSAIERESGTRAAVLLTALLYSVTHFFASYHIAPEHVTAHSGLELLAGTLQLLASPAQIADAFLALAAVGVVLGLVRAATGNIAACIGLHAGWVWAMLVSHELFEPARDAPLAFLLSRFDGFVGWLVLGWTVLLAWPLWRFYSRRAARAVHG
;
A
#
# COMPACT_ATOMS: atom_id res chain seq x y z
N MET A 1 29.21 23.05 56.38
CA MET A 1 28.56 24.38 56.37
C MET A 1 27.16 24.18 55.81
N GLN A 2 26.17 24.03 56.70
CA GLN A 2 25.14 25.05 57.00
C GLN A 2 24.23 25.29 55.78
N SER A 3 23.05 24.68 55.69
CA SER A 3 21.78 24.90 56.44
C SER A 3 20.83 25.89 55.74
N GLY A 4 19.56 25.52 55.58
CA GLY A 4 18.45 26.48 55.74
C GLY A 4 17.38 26.58 54.64
N HIS A 5 16.26 25.87 54.86
CA HIS A 5 14.85 26.30 54.74
C HIS A 5 14.21 26.83 53.43
N ALA A 6 13.29 25.98 52.92
CA ALA A 6 11.82 26.12 52.88
C ALA A 6 11.14 27.42 52.39
N ARG A 7 10.16 27.27 51.48
CA ARG A 7 8.75 27.69 51.67
C ARG A 7 7.81 27.20 50.56
N ASP A 8 6.78 26.48 51.01
CA ASP A 8 5.48 26.31 50.34
C ASP A 8 4.78 27.66 50.12
N ARG A 9 3.98 27.76 49.04
CA ARG A 9 2.74 28.55 49.03
C ARG A 9 1.75 28.03 47.99
N ALA A 10 0.63 27.54 48.50
CA ALA A 10 -0.62 27.30 47.80
C ALA A 10 -1.43 28.60 47.67
N VAL A 11 -2.19 28.73 46.57
CA VAL A 11 -3.29 29.70 46.35
C VAL A 11 -4.31 28.94 45.46
N SER A 12 -5.37 28.32 46.03
CA SER A 12 -6.77 28.82 46.10
C SER A 12 -7.17 29.64 44.86
N GLY A 13 -8.12 29.31 44.01
CA GLY A 13 -9.45 28.75 44.21
C GLY A 13 -10.32 29.45 43.15
N VAL A 14 -11.04 28.70 42.31
CA VAL A 14 -12.09 29.25 41.45
C VAL A 14 -13.29 28.31 41.52
N GLU A 15 -14.34 28.80 42.16
CA GLU A 15 -15.64 28.17 42.32
C GLU A 15 -16.41 28.11 41.01
N LEU A 16 -17.12 27.00 40.84
CA LEU A 16 -18.12 26.73 39.80
C LEU A 16 -19.48 27.30 40.24
N PRO A 17 -20.27 27.94 39.36
CA PRO A 17 -21.70 28.09 39.59
C PRO A 17 -22.46 26.85 39.10
N ARG A 18 -23.21 26.24 40.02
CA ARG A 18 -24.23 25.21 39.78
C ARG A 18 -25.60 25.85 39.48
N PRO A 19 -26.56 25.09 38.90
CA PRO A 19 -27.72 25.64 38.21
C PRO A 19 -28.86 26.06 39.15
N GLY A 20 -29.54 27.14 38.80
CA GLY A 20 -30.77 27.58 39.45
C GLY A 20 -32.00 26.87 38.87
N ALA A 21 -32.77 26.25 39.76
CA ALA A 21 -34.15 25.86 39.55
C ALA A 21 -35.07 27.03 39.92
N GLY A 22 -36.16 27.19 39.17
CA GLY A 22 -37.23 28.14 39.46
C GLY A 22 -38.35 27.99 38.42
N ALA A 23 -39.49 27.50 38.88
CA ALA A 23 -40.62 27.04 38.10
C ALA A 23 -41.73 28.09 37.94
N ASP A 24 -42.71 27.71 37.11
CA ASP A 24 -44.13 28.10 37.13
C ASP A 24 -44.56 29.43 36.49
N HIS A 25 -45.18 29.31 35.32
CA HIS A 25 -46.58 29.74 35.15
C HIS A 25 -47.30 28.91 34.08
N VAL A 26 -48.48 28.45 34.49
CA VAL A 26 -49.44 27.57 33.82
C VAL A 26 -50.40 28.39 32.94
N ALA A 27 -50.69 27.90 31.73
CA ALA A 27 -51.96 28.16 31.04
C ALA A 27 -52.36 26.93 30.21
N ALA A 28 -53.62 26.54 30.38
CA ALA A 28 -54.23 25.25 30.04
C ALA A 28 -54.48 25.00 28.54
N PRO A 29 -54.69 23.73 28.12
CA PRO A 29 -55.07 23.37 26.76
C PRO A 29 -56.60 23.46 26.56
N ALA A 30 -57.01 23.94 25.38
CA ALA A 30 -58.40 23.98 24.97
C ALA A 30 -58.88 22.58 24.53
N VAL A 31 -59.96 22.15 25.17
CA VAL A 31 -60.78 20.97 24.87
C VAL A 31 -61.69 21.28 23.68
N ALA A 32 -61.72 20.38 22.68
CA ALA A 32 -62.82 20.30 21.73
C ALA A 32 -63.30 18.84 21.64
N ARG A 33 -64.59 18.66 21.94
CA ARG A 33 -65.43 17.45 21.78
C ARG A 33 -65.36 16.98 20.31
N GLY A 34 -65.36 15.71 19.93
CA GLY A 34 -66.08 14.58 20.51
C GLY A 34 -67.40 14.39 19.75
N GLU A 35 -67.33 13.78 18.56
CA GLU A 35 -68.37 13.06 17.79
C GLU A 35 -67.96 13.01 16.29
N ASP A 36 -68.31 11.94 15.57
CA ASP A 36 -68.20 11.76 14.09
C ASP A 36 -66.92 11.23 13.42
N ILE A 37 -66.30 10.15 13.93
CA ILE A 37 -65.35 9.35 13.09
C ILE A 37 -65.70 7.86 12.97
N GLU A 38 -66.71 7.35 13.69
CA GLU A 38 -67.11 5.92 13.60
C GLU A 38 -68.23 5.59 12.60
N GLN A 39 -68.73 6.55 11.82
CA GLN A 39 -69.81 6.33 10.83
C GLN A 39 -69.40 6.32 9.35
N ARG A 40 -68.10 6.41 9.02
CA ARG A 40 -67.62 6.24 7.63
C ARG A 40 -67.06 4.83 7.35
N ARG A 41 -67.61 3.83 8.05
CA ARG A 41 -67.28 2.41 7.91
C ARG A 41 -68.50 1.60 7.46
N GLN A 42 -69.35 2.18 6.62
CA GLN A 42 -70.47 1.49 5.96
C GLN A 42 -71.07 2.45 4.95
N GLU A 43 -70.56 2.42 3.71
CA GLU A 43 -71.17 2.92 2.47
C GLU A 43 -70.04 3.13 1.46
N ASP A 44 -69.78 2.08 0.67
CA ASP A 44 -69.42 2.15 -0.76
C ASP A 44 -68.90 0.77 -1.20
N HIS A 45 -69.83 -0.19 -1.23
CA HIS A 45 -69.73 -1.36 -2.09
C HIS A 45 -70.23 -0.96 -3.48
N VAL A 46 -69.31 -0.60 -4.38
CA VAL A 46 -69.56 -0.61 -5.83
C VAL A 46 -68.40 -1.33 -6.50
N ALA A 47 -68.72 -2.43 -7.18
CA ALA A 47 -67.81 -3.25 -7.95
C ALA A 47 -67.52 -2.59 -9.32
N HIS A 48 -66.24 -2.48 -9.68
CA HIS A 48 -65.79 -2.23 -11.06
C HIS A 48 -64.42 -2.92 -11.30
N PRO A 49 -64.04 -3.20 -12.55
CA PRO A 49 -63.63 -4.51 -13.03
C PRO A 49 -62.12 -4.76 -12.92
N ALA A 50 -61.75 -6.03 -13.02
CA ALA A 50 -60.38 -6.51 -12.97
C ALA A 50 -59.41 -5.75 -13.89
N GLU A 51 -58.44 -5.06 -13.31
CA GLU A 51 -57.17 -4.73 -13.97
C GLU A 51 -56.27 -5.97 -13.99
N PRO A 52 -55.54 -6.24 -15.08
CA PRO A 52 -54.67 -7.39 -15.18
C PRO A 52 -53.45 -7.26 -14.25
N ASP A 53 -53.36 -8.22 -13.35
CA ASP A 53 -52.24 -8.52 -12.46
C ASP A 53 -50.94 -8.72 -13.26
N HIS A 54 -50.05 -7.74 -13.21
CA HIS A 54 -48.72 -7.78 -13.82
C HIS A 54 -47.68 -8.54 -12.97
N ASP A 55 -48.08 -9.27 -11.92
CA ASP A 55 -47.21 -10.26 -11.27
C ASP A 55 -47.22 -11.58 -12.04
N ARG A 56 -46.42 -11.76 -13.10
CA ARG A 56 -46.06 -13.15 -13.50
C ARG A 56 -44.86 -13.46 -14.39
N VAL A 57 -44.04 -12.49 -14.82
CA VAL A 57 -42.92 -12.79 -15.77
C VAL A 57 -41.50 -12.44 -15.27
N GLN A 58 -41.31 -12.02 -14.00
CA GLN A 58 -39.96 -11.75 -13.46
C GLN A 58 -39.55 -12.59 -12.23
N ARG A 59 -40.24 -13.69 -11.94
CA ARG A 59 -39.73 -14.70 -10.99
C ARG A 59 -38.80 -15.66 -11.72
N GLY A 60 -37.50 -15.33 -11.81
CA GLY A 60 -36.58 -16.28 -12.43
C GLY A 60 -35.10 -15.92 -12.61
N ARG A 61 -34.53 -14.91 -11.94
CA ARG A 61 -33.07 -14.83 -11.75
C ARG A 61 -32.75 -14.18 -10.41
N ARG A 62 -32.65 -15.00 -9.35
CA ARG A 62 -31.96 -14.55 -8.12
C ARG A 62 -30.54 -14.20 -8.53
N HIS A 63 -30.16 -12.93 -8.37
CA HIS A 63 -28.80 -12.49 -8.60
C HIS A 63 -27.95 -13.10 -7.48
N ASP A 64 -27.23 -14.18 -7.79
CA ASP A 64 -26.29 -14.76 -6.85
C ASP A 64 -25.13 -13.79 -6.64
N SER A 65 -25.22 -13.02 -5.55
CA SER A 65 -24.19 -12.10 -5.06
C SER A 65 -23.17 -12.81 -4.19
N SER A 66 -23.10 -14.15 -4.26
CA SER A 66 -22.06 -14.91 -3.60
C SER A 66 -20.68 -14.45 -4.07
N PRO A 67 -19.71 -14.22 -3.18
CA PRO A 67 -18.32 -14.02 -3.56
C PRO A 67 -17.70 -15.20 -4.33
N LEU A 68 -18.28 -16.41 -4.31
CA LEU A 68 -17.93 -17.49 -5.25
C LEU A 68 -18.33 -17.14 -6.70
N ALA A 69 -19.50 -16.50 -6.91
CA ALA A 69 -19.94 -15.97 -8.20
C ALA A 69 -19.23 -14.67 -8.62
N GLU A 70 -18.59 -13.94 -7.69
CA GLU A 70 -17.65 -12.85 -8.00
C GLU A 70 -16.29 -13.40 -8.44
N ALA A 71 -15.77 -14.43 -7.76
CA ALA A 71 -14.48 -15.04 -8.09
C ALA A 71 -14.45 -15.71 -9.47
N HIS A 72 -15.57 -16.26 -9.96
CA HIS A 72 -15.67 -16.81 -11.31
C HIS A 72 -15.52 -15.77 -12.43
N LYS A 73 -15.82 -14.48 -12.17
CA LYS A 73 -15.74 -13.41 -13.20
C LYS A 73 -14.32 -13.05 -13.61
N LEU A 74 -13.32 -13.39 -12.79
CA LEU A 74 -11.90 -13.20 -13.12
C LEU A 74 -11.40 -14.20 -14.17
N PHE A 75 -12.09 -15.34 -14.34
CA PHE A 75 -11.64 -16.45 -15.20
C PHE A 75 -12.68 -16.92 -16.24
N GLY A 76 -13.90 -16.37 -16.30
CA GLY A 76 -14.84 -16.68 -17.37
C GLY A 76 -16.15 -15.89 -17.33
N ALA A 77 -16.50 -15.32 -18.48
CA ALA A 77 -17.75 -14.62 -18.84
C ALA A 77 -18.04 -13.28 -18.13
N GLY A 78 -17.72 -12.19 -18.83
CA GLY A 78 -17.91 -10.81 -18.39
C GLY A 78 -19.36 -10.42 -18.10
N ARG A 79 -19.56 -9.73 -16.98
CA ARG A 79 -20.58 -8.67 -16.95
C ARG A 79 -20.01 -7.47 -17.72
N ARG A 80 -20.86 -6.86 -18.56
CA ARG A 80 -20.51 -5.76 -19.47
C ARG A 80 -19.61 -4.73 -18.78
N TRP A 81 -18.37 -4.72 -19.26
CA TRP A 81 -17.39 -3.66 -19.12
C TRP A 81 -18.07 -2.32 -19.38
N GLN A 82 -18.26 -1.51 -18.34
CA GLN A 82 -18.49 -0.09 -18.51
C GLN A 82 -17.12 0.58 -18.49
N ALA A 83 -16.45 0.59 -19.65
CA ALA A 83 -15.43 1.60 -19.90
C ALA A 83 -16.11 2.96 -19.80
N SER A 84 -15.76 3.75 -18.79
CA SER A 84 -16.09 5.17 -18.81
C SER A 84 -15.47 5.77 -20.06
N ARG A 85 -16.26 6.45 -20.87
CA ARG A 85 -15.89 7.09 -22.14
C ARG A 85 -14.89 8.27 -21.98
N LYS A 86 -14.25 8.42 -20.82
CA LYS A 86 -13.29 9.48 -20.53
C LYS A 86 -11.88 8.89 -20.61
N SER A 87 -10.98 9.60 -21.30
CA SER A 87 -9.58 9.26 -21.57
C SER A 87 -9.04 8.17 -20.63
N PRO A 88 -8.80 6.93 -21.10
CA PRO A 88 -8.20 5.92 -20.26
C PRO A 88 -6.83 6.41 -19.74
N MET A 89 -6.43 6.00 -18.53
CA MET A 89 -5.11 6.24 -17.93
C MET A 89 -4.83 7.62 -17.31
N ARG A 90 -5.81 8.52 -17.10
CA ARG A 90 -5.58 9.82 -16.45
C ARG A 90 -5.06 9.68 -15.03
N ALA A 91 -5.66 8.78 -14.23
CA ALA A 91 -5.21 8.52 -12.86
C ALA A 91 -3.73 8.11 -12.83
N PHE A 92 -3.34 7.17 -13.70
CA PHE A 92 -1.94 6.72 -13.78
C PHE A 92 -1.01 7.88 -14.20
N ALA A 93 -1.42 8.69 -15.19
CA ALA A 93 -0.64 9.85 -15.63
C ALA A 93 -0.42 10.87 -14.50
N TRP A 94 -1.40 11.08 -13.61
CA TRP A 94 -1.21 11.94 -12.43
C TRP A 94 -0.14 11.41 -11.47
N PHE A 95 -0.13 10.10 -11.21
CA PHE A 95 0.90 9.50 -10.35
C PHE A 95 2.28 9.51 -11.02
N LEU A 96 2.37 9.27 -12.33
CA LEU A 96 3.62 9.44 -13.06
C LEU A 96 4.10 10.89 -13.04
N GLY A 97 3.19 11.84 -13.22
CA GLY A 97 3.47 13.27 -13.11
C GLY A 97 3.97 13.65 -11.72
N LEU A 98 3.42 13.05 -10.66
CA LEU A 98 3.92 13.21 -9.30
C LEU A 98 5.36 12.70 -9.15
N CYS A 99 5.66 11.50 -9.64
CA CYS A 99 7.03 10.94 -9.61
C CYS A 99 8.00 11.83 -10.41
N ALA A 100 7.62 12.26 -11.61
CA ALA A 100 8.42 13.13 -12.45
C ALA A 100 8.64 14.51 -11.79
N ALA A 101 7.62 15.08 -11.17
CA ALA A 101 7.71 16.35 -10.44
C ALA A 101 8.65 16.24 -9.23
N ALA A 102 8.64 15.12 -8.51
CA ALA A 102 9.56 14.89 -7.40
C ALA A 102 11.03 14.76 -7.87
N LEU A 103 11.27 14.02 -8.96
CA LEU A 103 12.59 13.90 -9.58
C LEU A 103 13.08 15.26 -10.12
N PHE A 104 12.20 16.03 -10.76
CA PHE A 104 12.50 17.40 -11.17
C PHE A 104 12.81 18.29 -9.96
N GLY A 105 12.06 18.15 -8.88
CA GLY A 105 12.33 18.85 -7.62
C GLY A 105 13.72 18.54 -7.07
N VAL A 106 14.18 17.28 -7.13
CA VAL A 106 15.57 16.93 -6.78
C VAL A 106 16.56 17.67 -7.68
N ALA A 107 16.36 17.63 -8.99
CA ALA A 107 17.26 18.27 -9.94
C ALA A 107 17.40 19.78 -9.74
N VAL A 108 16.29 20.46 -9.40
CA VAL A 108 16.28 21.92 -9.20
C VAL A 108 16.73 22.32 -7.81
N PHE A 109 16.28 21.62 -6.76
CA PHE A 109 16.44 22.08 -5.38
C PHE A 109 17.61 21.44 -4.63
N ALA A 110 18.22 20.35 -5.11
CA ALA A 110 19.32 19.70 -4.41
C ALA A 110 20.53 20.62 -4.21
N TYR A 111 20.98 21.32 -5.25
CA TYR A 111 22.08 22.28 -5.16
C TYR A 111 21.82 23.44 -4.20
N PRO A 112 20.76 24.26 -4.37
CA PRO A 112 20.55 25.40 -3.48
C PRO A 112 20.32 24.98 -2.02
N ALA A 113 19.61 23.87 -1.78
CA ALA A 113 19.43 23.35 -0.42
C ALA A 113 20.74 22.86 0.19
N TRP A 114 21.57 22.16 -0.59
CA TRP A 114 22.87 21.70 -0.12
C TRP A 114 23.81 22.87 0.17
N ALA A 115 23.90 23.87 -0.72
CA ALA A 115 24.73 25.05 -0.53
C ALA A 115 24.36 25.82 0.75
N LEU A 116 23.07 25.85 1.12
CA LEU A 116 22.60 26.45 2.36
C LEU A 116 22.94 25.60 3.61
N LEU A 117 22.83 24.27 3.53
CA LEU A 117 22.94 23.37 4.68
C LEU A 117 24.36 22.85 4.93
N TYR A 118 25.16 22.68 3.89
CA TYR A 118 26.49 22.09 3.96
C TYR A 118 27.44 22.81 4.93
N PRO A 119 27.51 24.16 4.96
CA PRO A 119 28.39 24.88 5.90
C PRO A 119 28.09 24.63 7.38
N HIS A 120 26.86 24.21 7.71
CA HIS A 120 26.41 24.04 9.09
C HIS A 120 26.39 22.57 9.53
N PHE A 121 26.14 21.65 8.60
CA PHE A 121 25.87 20.25 8.93
C PHE A 121 26.74 19.22 8.19
N ASN A 122 27.53 19.65 7.20
CA ASN A 122 28.40 18.79 6.39
C ASN A 122 27.66 17.57 5.78
N PHE A 123 26.39 17.74 5.40
CA PHE A 123 25.61 16.67 4.80
C PHE A 123 26.10 16.36 3.37
N PRO A 124 26.28 15.08 2.99
CA PRO A 124 26.53 14.68 1.61
C PRO A 124 25.42 15.15 0.67
N PHE A 125 25.81 15.52 -0.55
CA PHE A 125 24.92 16.07 -1.56
C PHE A 125 23.73 15.17 -1.88
N HIS A 126 23.99 13.89 -2.16
CA HIS A 126 22.96 12.90 -2.50
C HIS A 126 21.90 12.75 -1.39
N ARG A 127 22.30 12.81 -0.10
CA ARG A 127 21.35 12.72 1.03
C ARG A 127 20.40 13.90 1.06
N VAL A 128 20.87 15.11 0.73
CA VAL A 128 19.98 16.29 0.63
C VAL A 128 18.98 16.08 -0.51
N GLY A 129 19.45 15.63 -1.68
CA GLY A 129 18.59 15.30 -2.82
C GLY A 129 17.53 14.24 -2.50
N GLU A 130 17.90 13.14 -1.85
CA GLU A 130 16.98 12.09 -1.41
C GLU A 130 15.87 12.64 -0.50
N ARG A 131 16.23 13.50 0.46
CA ARG A 131 15.26 14.10 1.40
C ARG A 131 14.29 15.04 0.67
N ILE A 132 14.78 15.83 -0.29
CA ILE A 132 13.93 16.65 -1.15
C ILE A 132 12.97 15.78 -1.96
N GLY A 133 13.45 14.72 -2.59
CA GLY A 133 12.63 13.79 -3.35
C GLY A 133 11.52 13.16 -2.51
N MET A 134 11.87 12.66 -1.31
CA MET A 134 10.89 12.10 -0.36
C MET A 134 9.86 13.13 0.10
N LEU A 135 10.28 14.36 0.42
CA LEU A 135 9.36 15.43 0.82
C LEU A 135 8.43 15.84 -0.32
N ALA A 136 8.96 15.98 -1.53
CA ALA A 136 8.18 16.30 -2.73
C ALA A 136 7.15 15.20 -3.04
N LEU A 137 7.56 13.93 -2.97
CA LEU A 137 6.64 12.79 -3.11
C LEU A 137 5.58 12.78 -2.01
N LEU A 138 5.95 13.02 -0.74
CA LEU A 138 5.00 13.02 0.37
C LEU A 138 3.97 14.14 0.24
N ILE A 139 4.41 15.38 0.04
CA ILE A 139 3.52 16.55 -0.09
C ILE A 139 2.64 16.39 -1.32
N GLY A 140 3.23 16.03 -2.46
CA GLY A 140 2.50 15.82 -3.71
C GLY A 140 1.53 14.64 -3.62
N PHE A 141 1.89 13.55 -2.93
CA PHE A 141 1.00 12.43 -2.65
C PHE A 141 -0.21 12.88 -1.82
N LEU A 142 0.01 13.61 -0.73
CA LEU A 142 -1.07 14.08 0.14
C LEU A 142 -2.02 15.07 -0.58
N ALA A 143 -1.49 15.90 -1.48
CA ALA A 143 -2.30 16.77 -2.32
C ALA A 143 -3.08 15.97 -3.38
N LEU A 144 -2.40 15.06 -4.08
CA LEU A 144 -2.99 14.25 -5.14
C LEU A 144 -4.06 13.28 -4.60
N ALA A 145 -3.81 12.65 -3.45
CA ALA A 145 -4.76 11.78 -2.80
C ALA A 145 -6.04 12.53 -2.40
N ARG A 146 -5.94 13.80 -1.98
CA ARG A 146 -7.12 14.64 -1.74
C ARG A 146 -7.82 14.99 -3.04
N TYR A 147 -7.08 15.45 -4.04
CA TYR A 147 -7.60 15.84 -5.35
C TYR A 147 -8.38 14.71 -6.06
N LEU A 148 -7.87 13.47 -5.97
CA LEU A 148 -8.50 12.30 -6.58
C LEU A 148 -9.53 11.59 -5.68
N GLY A 149 -9.81 12.11 -4.48
CA GLY A 149 -10.77 11.48 -3.55
C GLY A 149 -10.31 10.10 -3.06
N LEU A 150 -9.02 9.97 -2.71
CA LEU A 150 -8.36 8.76 -2.23
C LEU A 150 -7.97 8.85 -0.75
N ALA A 151 -8.19 9.98 -0.09
CA ALA A 151 -7.73 10.25 1.28
C ALA A 151 -8.52 9.50 2.38
N ASP A 152 -9.49 8.66 2.03
CA ASP A 152 -10.22 7.82 2.97
C ASP A 152 -9.59 6.42 3.14
N ARG A 153 -9.89 5.79 4.28
CA ARG A 153 -9.34 4.47 4.64
C ARG A 153 -9.68 3.39 3.63
N ARG A 154 -10.86 3.44 3.00
CA ARG A 154 -11.30 2.39 2.06
C ARG A 154 -10.50 2.50 0.77
N SER A 155 -10.33 3.71 0.24
CA SER A 155 -9.47 4.00 -0.92
C SER A 155 -8.02 3.57 -0.70
N LEU A 156 -7.46 3.82 0.47
CA LEU A 156 -6.08 3.42 0.77
C LEU A 156 -5.95 1.92 1.10
N GLY A 157 -7.04 1.16 1.10
CA GLY A 157 -7.00 -0.29 1.42
C GLY A 157 -6.91 -0.62 2.91
N TYR A 158 -7.17 0.35 3.79
CA TYR A 158 -7.25 0.22 5.25
C TYR A 158 -8.69 0.08 5.78
N GLY A 159 -9.61 -0.41 4.94
CA GLY A 159 -11.04 -0.54 5.25
C GLY A 159 -11.39 -1.60 6.30
N LEU A 160 -10.46 -2.53 6.61
CA LEU A 160 -10.68 -3.55 7.64
C LEU A 160 -10.63 -2.97 9.07
N PRO A 161 -11.37 -3.57 10.02
CA PRO A 161 -11.17 -3.32 11.44
C PRO A 161 -9.73 -3.63 11.85
N ARG A 162 -9.15 -2.83 12.76
CA ARG A 162 -7.72 -2.91 13.13
C ARG A 162 -7.25 -4.32 13.48
N ARG A 163 -8.02 -5.07 14.28
CA ARG A 163 -7.67 -6.45 14.68
C ARG A 163 -7.64 -7.42 13.49
N ALA A 164 -8.60 -7.30 12.57
CA ALA A 164 -8.65 -8.13 11.37
C ALA A 164 -7.51 -7.78 10.41
N PHE A 165 -7.21 -6.48 10.26
CA PHE A 165 -6.09 -5.99 9.47
C PHE A 165 -4.76 -6.55 9.99
N LEU A 166 -4.49 -6.41 11.29
CA LEU A 166 -3.26 -6.92 11.89
C LEU A 166 -3.14 -8.44 11.78
N ARG A 167 -4.22 -9.18 12.00
CA ARG A 167 -4.21 -10.65 11.82
C ARG A 167 -3.88 -11.06 10.39
N GLU A 168 -4.49 -10.38 9.40
CA GLU A 168 -4.23 -10.66 7.99
C GLU A 168 -2.79 -10.32 7.61
N MET A 169 -2.31 -9.16 8.05
CA MET A 169 -0.93 -8.73 7.85
C MET A 169 0.05 -9.70 8.49
N SER A 170 -0.14 -10.11 9.75
CA SER A 170 0.77 -11.07 10.42
C SER A 170 0.80 -12.44 9.74
N LEU A 171 -0.36 -12.95 9.30
CA LEU A 171 -0.42 -14.19 8.52
C LEU A 171 0.37 -14.04 7.20
N ALA A 172 0.18 -12.92 6.51
CA ALA A 172 0.88 -12.62 5.27
C ALA A 172 2.40 -12.43 5.48
N VAL A 173 2.84 -11.83 6.60
CA VAL A 173 4.26 -11.79 6.98
C VAL A 173 4.82 -13.20 7.12
N ALA A 174 4.13 -14.08 7.85
CA ALA A 174 4.58 -15.47 8.00
C ALA A 174 4.69 -16.20 6.66
N LEU A 175 3.70 -16.03 5.77
CA LEU A 175 3.75 -16.59 4.41
C LEU A 175 4.89 -15.98 3.57
N GLY A 176 5.11 -14.66 3.68
CA GLY A 176 6.20 -13.96 3.00
C GLY A 176 7.56 -14.47 3.44
N VAL A 177 7.82 -14.52 4.75
CA VAL A 177 9.06 -15.06 5.30
C VAL A 177 9.26 -16.51 4.90
N ALA A 178 8.25 -17.37 5.04
CA ALA A 178 8.36 -18.79 4.69
C ALA A 178 8.67 -18.99 3.19
N SER A 179 8.00 -18.24 2.32
CA SER A 179 8.22 -18.34 0.87
C SER A 179 9.55 -17.77 0.41
N MET A 180 10.05 -16.69 1.02
CA MET A 180 11.39 -16.17 0.71
C MET A 180 12.48 -17.06 1.29
N ALA A 181 12.31 -17.59 2.51
CA ALA A 181 13.25 -18.54 3.10
C ALA A 181 13.37 -19.82 2.26
N ALA A 182 12.26 -20.30 1.67
CA ALA A 182 12.29 -21.41 0.73
C ALA A 182 13.06 -21.07 -0.56
N ALA A 183 12.92 -19.85 -1.10
CA ALA A 183 13.71 -19.40 -2.25
C ALA A 183 15.21 -19.33 -1.92
N VAL A 184 15.56 -18.76 -0.76
CA VAL A 184 16.94 -18.71 -0.25
C VAL A 184 17.49 -20.12 -0.05
N GLY A 185 16.73 -21.02 0.55
CA GLY A 185 17.13 -22.41 0.74
C GLY A 185 17.37 -23.12 -0.59
N LEU A 186 16.52 -22.89 -1.60
CA LEU A 186 16.74 -23.40 -2.95
C LEU A 186 18.03 -22.83 -3.56
N MET A 187 18.30 -21.53 -3.42
CA MET A 187 19.55 -20.93 -3.86
C MET A 187 20.77 -21.58 -3.17
N SER A 188 20.70 -21.81 -1.85
CA SER A 188 21.76 -22.49 -1.10
C SER A 188 21.98 -23.94 -1.55
N VAL A 189 20.91 -24.71 -1.77
CA VAL A 189 21.01 -26.10 -2.27
C VAL A 189 21.62 -26.17 -3.67
N LEU A 190 21.33 -25.18 -4.52
CA LEU A 190 21.92 -25.05 -5.85
C LEU A 190 23.37 -24.51 -5.83
N GLY A 191 23.94 -24.24 -4.65
CA GLY A 191 25.29 -23.69 -4.50
C GLY A 191 25.43 -22.26 -5.02
N LEU A 192 24.34 -21.48 -5.00
CA LEU A 192 24.31 -20.10 -5.51
C LEU A 192 24.67 -19.06 -4.44
N LEU A 193 24.71 -19.46 -3.17
CA LEU A 193 24.98 -18.58 -2.04
C LEU A 193 26.14 -19.13 -1.22
N GLU A 194 27.10 -18.27 -0.92
CA GLU A 194 28.22 -18.53 -0.03
C GLU A 194 28.06 -17.73 1.27
N TRP A 195 28.60 -18.24 2.37
CA TRP A 195 28.59 -17.50 3.63
C TRP A 195 29.53 -16.29 3.54
N ARG A 196 28.99 -15.12 3.85
CA ARG A 196 29.78 -13.90 3.89
C ARG A 196 30.82 -14.00 5.01
N SER A 197 32.08 -13.67 4.70
CA SER A 197 33.13 -13.56 5.70
C SER A 197 32.76 -12.49 6.77
N GLY A 198 32.82 -12.88 8.05
CA GLY A 198 32.44 -11.99 9.15
C GLY A 198 30.92 -11.78 9.33
N ALA A 199 30.07 -12.63 8.73
CA ALA A 199 28.63 -12.58 8.94
C ALA A 199 28.28 -12.58 10.45
N PRO A 200 27.31 -11.76 10.90
CA PRO A 200 26.97 -11.61 12.32
C PRO A 200 26.13 -12.80 12.84
N VAL A 201 26.73 -13.99 12.88
CA VAL A 201 26.08 -15.25 13.28
C VAL A 201 26.04 -15.46 14.80
N ALA A 202 26.74 -14.63 15.57
CA ALA A 202 26.70 -14.67 17.03
C ALA A 202 25.32 -14.23 17.56
N GLY A 203 24.76 -14.97 18.53
CA GLY A 203 23.36 -14.84 18.98
C GLY A 203 22.82 -13.40 19.14
N PRO A 204 23.46 -12.52 19.95
CA PRO A 204 22.99 -11.14 20.11
C PRO A 204 23.07 -10.29 18.83
N ALA A 205 24.13 -10.49 18.03
CA ALA A 205 24.32 -9.77 16.77
C ALA A 205 23.30 -10.23 15.72
N LEU A 206 23.06 -11.54 15.63
CA LEU A 206 22.05 -12.14 14.76
C LEU A 206 20.64 -11.67 15.13
N LEU A 207 20.28 -11.68 16.41
CA LEU A 207 18.98 -11.19 16.87
C LEU A 207 18.79 -9.71 16.55
N ARG A 208 19.82 -8.89 16.77
CA ARG A 208 19.81 -7.46 16.41
C ARG A 208 19.62 -7.27 14.90
N LEU A 209 20.35 -8.03 14.08
CA LEU A 209 20.21 -8.00 12.62
C LEU A 209 18.76 -8.33 12.23
N ILE A 210 18.23 -9.47 12.69
CA ILE A 210 16.88 -9.93 12.38
C ILE A 210 15.84 -8.86 12.76
N ALA A 211 15.94 -8.27 13.95
CA ALA A 211 15.00 -7.25 14.41
C ALA A 211 15.07 -5.95 13.58
N LEU A 212 16.28 -5.46 13.27
CA LEU A 212 16.45 -4.25 12.45
C LEU A 212 15.97 -4.43 11.01
N ARG A 213 16.23 -5.60 10.41
CA ARG A 213 15.76 -5.91 9.06
C ARG A 213 14.25 -6.14 9.01
N ALA A 214 13.64 -6.66 10.07
CA ALA A 214 12.17 -6.75 10.18
C ALA A 214 11.52 -5.37 10.18
N LEU A 215 12.05 -4.43 10.97
CA LEU A 215 11.56 -3.05 11.01
C LEU A 215 11.72 -2.35 9.66
N SER A 216 12.86 -2.57 9.00
CA SER A 216 13.14 -2.01 7.67
C SER A 216 12.15 -2.54 6.63
N GLY A 217 11.96 -3.87 6.57
CA GLY A 217 11.01 -4.48 5.64
C GLY A 217 9.56 -4.04 5.87
N LEU A 218 9.14 -3.92 7.13
CA LEU A 218 7.81 -3.41 7.46
C LEU A 218 7.64 -1.93 7.06
N ALA A 219 8.63 -1.08 7.33
CA ALA A 219 8.57 0.33 6.98
C ALA A 219 8.46 0.54 5.46
N VAL A 220 9.30 -0.16 4.69
CA VAL A 220 9.28 -0.13 3.22
C VAL A 220 7.92 -0.62 2.70
N ALA A 221 7.47 -1.79 3.13
CA ALA A 221 6.20 -2.34 2.67
C ALA A 221 5.00 -1.43 3.03
N LEU A 222 5.00 -0.81 4.21
CA LEU A 222 3.94 0.15 4.58
C LEU A 222 3.90 1.34 3.62
N ILE A 223 5.05 1.95 3.32
CA ILE A 223 5.12 3.12 2.44
C ILE A 223 4.73 2.72 1.02
N GLU A 224 5.37 1.70 0.47
CA GLU A 224 5.19 1.29 -0.92
C GLU A 224 3.79 0.75 -1.18
N GLU A 225 3.25 -0.12 -0.33
CA GLU A 225 1.94 -0.70 -0.55
C GLU A 225 0.81 0.33 -0.33
N THR A 226 1.00 1.33 0.54
CA THR A 226 0.05 2.44 0.68
C THR A 226 0.00 3.27 -0.59
N PHE A 227 1.16 3.59 -1.16
CA PHE A 227 1.26 4.38 -2.39
C PHE A 227 0.73 3.60 -3.60
N LEU A 228 1.24 2.38 -3.80
CA LEU A 228 0.99 1.55 -4.98
C LEU A 228 -0.35 0.80 -4.90
N ARG A 229 -0.56 -0.07 -3.90
CA ARG A 229 -1.73 -0.95 -3.81
C ARG A 229 -2.91 -0.29 -3.08
N GLY A 230 -2.64 0.78 -2.35
CA GLY A 230 -3.63 1.65 -1.75
C GLY A 230 -4.13 2.68 -2.75
N ALA A 231 -3.45 3.84 -2.80
CA ALA A 231 -3.92 4.99 -3.56
C ALA A 231 -3.92 4.77 -5.08
N MET A 232 -2.78 4.40 -5.66
CA MET A 232 -2.62 4.33 -7.12
C MET A 232 -3.47 3.23 -7.72
N HIS A 233 -3.44 2.02 -7.14
CA HIS A 233 -4.27 0.90 -7.58
C HIS A 233 -5.75 1.27 -7.55
N SER A 234 -6.23 1.86 -6.45
CA SER A 234 -7.65 2.25 -6.34
C SER A 234 -8.04 3.32 -7.36
N ALA A 235 -7.16 4.29 -7.62
CA ALA A 235 -7.43 5.33 -8.63
C ALA A 235 -7.52 4.74 -10.04
N ILE A 236 -6.56 3.89 -10.42
CA ILE A 236 -6.53 3.24 -11.73
C ILE A 236 -7.69 2.27 -11.85
N GLU A 237 -8.02 1.50 -10.81
CA GLU A 237 -9.11 0.54 -10.82
C GLU A 237 -10.46 1.22 -11.07
N ARG A 238 -10.72 2.37 -10.42
CA ARG A 238 -11.93 3.17 -10.62
C ARG A 238 -12.11 3.66 -12.05
N GLU A 239 -11.00 3.97 -12.73
CA GLU A 239 -11.03 4.61 -14.05
C GLU A 239 -10.87 3.61 -15.20
N SER A 240 -9.94 2.67 -15.07
CA SER A 240 -9.42 1.80 -16.13
C SER A 240 -9.53 0.29 -15.80
N GLY A 241 -10.10 -0.04 -14.65
CA GLY A 241 -10.37 -1.43 -14.23
C GLY A 241 -9.19 -2.13 -13.55
N THR A 242 -9.50 -3.24 -12.88
CA THR A 242 -8.56 -4.00 -12.03
C THR A 242 -7.34 -4.51 -12.80
N ARG A 243 -7.49 -4.97 -14.05
CA ARG A 243 -6.36 -5.45 -14.86
C ARG A 243 -5.32 -4.36 -15.09
N ALA A 244 -5.77 -3.14 -15.44
CA ALA A 244 -4.87 -2.00 -15.60
C ALA A 244 -4.21 -1.63 -14.27
N ALA A 245 -4.97 -1.65 -13.17
CA ALA A 245 -4.43 -1.35 -11.84
C ALA A 245 -3.33 -2.34 -11.42
N VAL A 246 -3.52 -3.64 -11.66
CA VAL A 246 -2.50 -4.67 -11.40
C VAL A 246 -1.26 -4.45 -12.25
N LEU A 247 -1.41 -4.35 -13.58
CA LEU A 247 -0.26 -4.29 -14.49
C LEU A 247 0.52 -2.97 -14.38
N LEU A 248 -0.16 -1.83 -14.33
CA LEU A 248 0.51 -0.52 -14.30
C LEU A 248 1.24 -0.27 -12.97
N THR A 249 0.64 -0.66 -11.83
CA THR A 249 1.34 -0.54 -10.54
C THR A 249 2.50 -1.52 -10.42
N ALA A 250 2.40 -2.72 -11.01
CA ALA A 250 3.51 -3.66 -11.06
C ALA A 250 4.69 -3.18 -11.92
N LEU A 251 4.39 -2.57 -13.08
CA LEU A 251 5.41 -1.97 -13.94
C LEU A 251 6.12 -0.81 -13.24
N LEU A 252 5.35 0.12 -12.65
CA LEU A 252 5.95 1.24 -11.92
C LEU A 252 6.80 0.76 -10.73
N TYR A 253 6.28 -0.20 -9.95
CA TYR A 253 7.01 -0.84 -8.85
C TYR A 253 8.37 -1.37 -9.31
N SER A 254 8.41 -2.07 -10.44
CA SER A 254 9.66 -2.61 -10.98
C SER A 254 10.62 -1.50 -11.42
N VAL A 255 10.14 -0.48 -12.15
CA VAL A 255 10.98 0.64 -12.62
C VAL A 255 11.64 1.38 -11.45
N THR A 256 10.91 1.66 -10.36
CA THR A 256 11.44 2.45 -9.24
C THR A 256 12.56 1.74 -8.47
N HIS A 257 12.68 0.42 -8.58
CA HIS A 257 13.77 -0.34 -7.97
C HIS A 257 15.12 -0.16 -8.66
N PHE A 258 15.14 0.44 -9.85
CA PHE A 258 16.36 0.77 -10.59
C PHE A 258 16.80 2.22 -10.41
N PHE A 259 16.21 2.94 -9.44
CA PHE A 259 16.68 4.26 -9.05
C PHE A 259 17.98 4.10 -8.24
N ALA A 260 19.11 4.38 -8.90
CA ALA A 260 20.42 4.19 -8.32
C ALA A 260 20.78 5.29 -7.31
N SER A 261 21.55 4.92 -6.28
CA SER A 261 22.19 5.89 -5.39
C SER A 261 23.44 6.45 -6.06
N TYR A 262 23.33 7.66 -6.61
CA TYR A 262 24.45 8.34 -7.25
C TYR A 262 25.12 9.32 -6.28
N HIS A 263 26.45 9.25 -6.20
CA HIS A 263 27.23 9.97 -5.21
C HIS A 263 28.13 11.00 -5.89
N ILE A 264 27.99 12.26 -5.46
CA ILE A 264 28.85 13.36 -5.88
C ILE A 264 29.64 13.82 -4.65
N ALA A 265 30.96 13.83 -4.76
CA ALA A 265 31.84 14.29 -3.70
C ALA A 265 31.63 15.80 -3.46
N PRO A 266 31.64 16.29 -2.21
CA PRO A 266 31.40 17.70 -1.89
C PRO A 266 32.22 18.70 -2.72
N GLU A 267 33.49 18.39 -2.97
CA GLU A 267 34.44 19.18 -3.76
C GLU A 267 34.08 19.29 -5.24
N HIS A 268 33.24 18.39 -5.76
CA HIS A 268 32.78 18.38 -7.15
C HIS A 268 31.35 18.92 -7.29
N VAL A 269 30.70 19.38 -6.22
CA VAL A 269 29.34 19.90 -6.29
C VAL A 269 29.33 21.26 -6.98
N THR A 270 28.59 21.34 -8.08
CA THR A 270 28.36 22.57 -8.86
C THR A 270 26.87 22.89 -8.93
N ALA A 271 26.52 24.04 -9.50
CA ALA A 271 25.13 24.42 -9.75
C ALA A 271 24.36 23.41 -10.64
N HIS A 272 25.06 22.59 -11.43
CA HIS A 272 24.47 21.57 -12.29
C HIS A 272 24.39 20.19 -11.64
N SER A 273 24.97 19.99 -10.46
CA SER A 273 25.04 18.67 -9.83
C SER A 273 23.68 18.08 -9.47
N GLY A 274 22.61 18.88 -9.38
CA GLY A 274 21.24 18.36 -9.28
C GLY A 274 20.81 17.57 -10.52
N LEU A 275 21.18 18.02 -11.73
CA LEU A 275 20.91 17.29 -12.98
C LEU A 275 21.78 16.03 -13.09
N GLU A 276 23.04 16.11 -12.66
CA GLU A 276 23.94 14.95 -12.59
C GLU A 276 23.40 13.89 -11.63
N LEU A 277 22.91 14.31 -10.47
CA LEU A 277 22.27 13.43 -9.49
C LEU A 277 21.04 12.73 -10.09
N LEU A 278 20.17 13.47 -10.78
CA LEU A 278 19.02 12.90 -11.47
C LEU A 278 19.42 11.90 -12.56
N ALA A 279 20.38 12.27 -13.42
CA ALA A 279 20.88 11.40 -14.48
C ALA A 279 21.50 10.13 -13.90
N GLY A 280 22.31 10.26 -12.86
CA GLY A 280 22.91 9.15 -12.14
C GLY A 280 21.88 8.25 -11.46
N THR A 281 20.81 8.81 -10.90
CA THR A 281 19.69 8.01 -10.35
C THR A 281 18.99 7.18 -11.42
N LEU A 282 18.86 7.68 -12.66
CA LEU A 282 18.18 6.98 -13.75
C LEU A 282 19.11 6.14 -14.63
N GLN A 283 20.42 6.13 -14.35
CA GLN A 283 21.44 5.57 -15.25
C GLN A 283 21.22 4.08 -15.59
N LEU A 284 20.69 3.29 -14.66
CA LEU A 284 20.46 1.85 -14.86
C LEU A 284 19.38 1.58 -15.92
N LEU A 285 18.41 2.48 -16.05
CA LEU A 285 17.35 2.38 -17.05
C LEU A 285 17.89 2.55 -18.48
N ALA A 286 19.06 3.18 -18.65
CA ALA A 286 19.72 3.30 -19.94
C ALA A 286 20.39 1.98 -20.39
N SER A 287 20.47 0.98 -19.52
CA SER A 287 21.06 -0.34 -19.81
C SER A 287 20.06 -1.49 -19.53
N PRO A 288 18.91 -1.55 -20.22
CA PRO A 288 17.81 -2.46 -19.89
C PRO A 288 18.21 -3.94 -19.92
N ALA A 289 19.15 -4.32 -20.78
CA ALA A 289 19.67 -5.68 -20.83
C ALA A 289 20.32 -6.10 -19.49
N GLN A 290 20.99 -5.19 -18.78
CA GLN A 290 21.69 -5.51 -17.52
C GLN A 290 20.73 -5.75 -16.36
N ILE A 291 19.52 -5.19 -16.44
CA ILE A 291 18.51 -5.25 -15.37
C ILE A 291 17.30 -6.12 -15.71
N ALA A 292 17.27 -6.76 -16.89
CA ALA A 292 16.09 -7.42 -17.42
C ALA A 292 15.58 -8.57 -16.52
N ASP A 293 16.49 -9.33 -15.94
CA ASP A 293 16.21 -10.42 -14.99
C ASP A 293 15.50 -9.90 -13.74
N ALA A 294 16.09 -8.90 -13.07
CA ALA A 294 15.50 -8.27 -11.90
C ALA A 294 14.20 -7.53 -12.21
N PHE A 295 14.15 -6.86 -13.37
CA PHE A 295 12.96 -6.11 -13.78
C PHE A 295 11.76 -7.04 -13.94
N LEU A 296 11.95 -8.19 -14.59
CA LEU A 296 10.89 -9.18 -14.77
C LEU A 296 10.51 -9.85 -13.44
N ALA A 297 11.48 -10.19 -12.59
CA ALA A 297 11.21 -10.75 -11.26
C ALA A 297 10.39 -9.78 -10.40
N LEU A 298 10.79 -8.51 -10.32
CA LEU A 298 10.08 -7.48 -9.56
C LEU A 298 8.71 -7.14 -10.17
N ALA A 299 8.58 -7.14 -11.49
CA ALA A 299 7.28 -6.98 -12.15
C ALA A 299 6.34 -8.15 -11.79
N ALA A 300 6.84 -9.39 -11.77
CA ALA A 300 6.06 -10.56 -11.35
C ALA A 300 5.64 -10.45 -9.88
N VAL A 301 6.54 -10.05 -8.98
CA VAL A 301 6.21 -9.76 -7.56
C VAL A 301 5.11 -8.71 -7.48
N GLY A 302 5.25 -7.64 -8.26
CA GLY A 302 4.28 -6.57 -8.30
C GLY A 302 2.90 -7.01 -8.81
N VAL A 303 2.85 -7.93 -9.77
CA VAL A 303 1.61 -8.55 -10.26
C VAL A 303 0.99 -9.41 -9.16
N VAL A 304 1.76 -10.24 -8.46
CA VAL A 304 1.25 -11.06 -7.35
C VAL A 304 0.62 -10.19 -6.27
N LEU A 305 1.29 -9.13 -5.83
CA LEU A 305 0.75 -8.19 -4.84
C LEU A 305 -0.51 -7.49 -5.36
N GLY A 306 -0.55 -7.11 -6.64
CA GLY A 306 -1.73 -6.55 -7.29
C GLY A 306 -2.91 -7.53 -7.33
N LEU A 307 -2.67 -8.81 -7.64
CA LEU A 307 -3.68 -9.86 -7.64
C LEU A 307 -4.23 -10.13 -6.23
N VAL A 308 -3.36 -10.13 -5.21
CA VAL A 308 -3.77 -10.25 -3.80
C VAL A 308 -4.59 -9.03 -3.36
N ARG A 309 -4.21 -7.82 -3.78
CA ARG A 309 -5.00 -6.60 -3.53
C ARG A 309 -6.38 -6.67 -4.18
N ALA A 310 -6.45 -7.15 -5.42
CA ALA A 310 -7.71 -7.32 -6.14
C ALA A 310 -8.60 -8.38 -5.47
N ALA A 311 -8.02 -9.48 -4.99
CA ALA A 311 -8.77 -10.55 -4.33
C ALA A 311 -9.28 -10.17 -2.94
N THR A 312 -8.49 -9.43 -2.16
CA THR A 312 -8.81 -9.14 -0.75
C THR A 312 -9.52 -7.80 -0.52
N GLY A 313 -9.46 -6.89 -1.50
CA GLY A 313 -10.05 -5.55 -1.37
C GLY A 313 -9.32 -4.62 -0.38
N ASN A 314 -8.19 -5.05 0.20
CA ASN A 314 -7.42 -4.32 1.20
C ASN A 314 -5.91 -4.57 1.00
N ILE A 315 -5.06 -3.82 1.70
CA ILE A 315 -3.60 -3.93 1.55
C ILE A 315 -2.90 -4.70 2.69
N ALA A 316 -3.64 -5.27 3.65
CA ALA A 316 -3.03 -5.95 4.80
C ALA A 316 -2.16 -7.13 4.36
N ALA A 317 -2.69 -7.96 3.46
CA ALA A 317 -1.95 -9.09 2.90
C ALA A 317 -0.78 -8.64 2.02
N CYS A 318 -0.93 -7.55 1.26
CA CYS A 318 0.14 -6.99 0.44
C CYS A 318 1.30 -6.49 1.30
N ILE A 319 1.01 -5.69 2.35
CA ILE A 319 2.01 -5.23 3.32
C ILE A 319 2.71 -6.41 3.97
N GLY A 320 1.95 -7.42 4.42
CA GLY A 320 2.55 -8.55 5.11
C GLY A 320 3.46 -9.40 4.21
N LEU A 321 3.00 -9.78 3.01
CA LEU A 321 3.81 -10.55 2.06
C LEU A 321 5.07 -9.79 1.68
N HIS A 322 4.92 -8.51 1.30
CA HIS A 322 6.03 -7.66 0.91
C HIS A 322 7.04 -7.49 2.07
N ALA A 323 6.57 -7.16 3.27
CA ALA A 323 7.43 -7.03 4.46
C ALA A 323 8.17 -8.34 4.77
N GLY A 324 7.50 -9.49 4.67
CA GLY A 324 8.12 -10.80 4.91
C GLY A 324 9.19 -11.14 3.87
N TRP A 325 8.95 -10.85 2.59
CA TRP A 325 9.93 -11.03 1.52
C TRP A 325 11.16 -10.13 1.70
N VAL A 326 10.95 -8.83 1.91
CA VAL A 326 12.05 -7.87 2.10
C VAL A 326 12.84 -8.18 3.37
N TRP A 327 12.16 -8.54 4.47
CA TRP A 327 12.82 -8.91 5.71
C TRP A 327 13.76 -10.10 5.53
N ALA A 328 13.28 -11.21 4.96
CA ALA A 328 14.09 -12.38 4.72
C ALA A 328 15.24 -12.09 3.74
N MET A 329 14.98 -11.36 2.65
CA MET A 329 16.02 -10.95 1.69
C MET A 329 17.11 -10.08 2.35
N LEU A 330 16.73 -9.09 3.16
CA LEU A 330 17.68 -8.22 3.85
C LEU A 330 18.53 -8.96 4.87
N VAL A 331 17.98 -9.96 5.56
CA VAL A 331 18.77 -10.84 6.43
C VAL A 331 19.71 -11.69 5.58
N SER A 332 19.24 -12.26 4.47
CA SER A 332 20.07 -13.06 3.57
C SER A 332 21.25 -12.28 2.97
N HIS A 333 21.08 -11.01 2.58
CA HIS A 333 22.16 -10.18 2.04
C HIS A 333 23.30 -9.91 3.05
N GLU A 334 22.99 -9.96 4.35
CA GLU A 334 23.96 -9.77 5.44
C GLU A 334 24.67 -11.07 5.83
N LEU A 335 24.03 -12.21 5.57
CA LEU A 335 24.58 -13.53 5.89
C LEU A 335 25.31 -14.18 4.70
N PHE A 336 24.87 -13.88 3.49
CA PHE A 336 25.33 -14.56 2.28
C PHE A 336 25.87 -13.58 1.24
N GLU A 337 26.70 -14.10 0.36
CA GLU A 337 27.11 -13.45 -0.88
C GLU A 337 26.89 -14.36 -2.10
N PRO A 338 26.63 -13.79 -3.28
CA PRO A 338 26.38 -14.57 -4.50
C PRO A 338 27.63 -15.36 -4.95
N ALA A 339 27.48 -16.66 -5.14
CA ALA A 339 28.52 -17.53 -5.70
C ALA A 339 28.59 -17.34 -7.23
N ARG A 340 29.41 -16.40 -7.71
CA ARG A 340 29.43 -16.00 -9.13
C ARG A 340 30.00 -17.03 -10.08
N ASP A 341 30.81 -17.96 -9.57
CA ASP A 341 31.46 -19.01 -10.37
C ASP A 341 30.63 -20.30 -10.44
N ALA A 342 29.46 -20.35 -9.78
CA ALA A 342 28.59 -21.51 -9.81
C ALA A 342 28.04 -21.76 -11.23
N PRO A 343 27.90 -23.02 -11.68
CA PRO A 343 27.37 -23.34 -13.02
C PRO A 343 25.99 -22.75 -13.31
N LEU A 344 25.18 -22.55 -12.27
CA LEU A 344 23.84 -21.99 -12.34
C LEU A 344 23.77 -20.52 -11.89
N ALA A 345 24.91 -19.81 -11.77
CA ALA A 345 24.96 -18.42 -11.33
C ALA A 345 24.13 -17.47 -12.20
N PHE A 346 23.88 -17.83 -13.47
CA PHE A 346 22.98 -17.08 -14.35
C PHE A 346 21.56 -16.97 -13.82
N LEU A 347 21.14 -17.82 -12.88
CA LEU A 347 19.83 -17.76 -12.23
C LEU A 347 19.69 -16.61 -11.23
N LEU A 348 20.82 -16.12 -10.72
CA LEU A 348 20.90 -14.93 -9.88
C LEU A 348 20.88 -13.67 -10.76
N SER A 349 20.45 -12.58 -10.16
CA SER A 349 20.38 -11.29 -10.83
C SER A 349 21.77 -10.73 -11.12
N ARG A 350 21.96 -10.16 -12.31
CA ARG A 350 23.18 -9.37 -12.61
C ARG A 350 23.19 -8.02 -11.89
N PHE A 351 22.03 -7.54 -11.46
CA PHE A 351 21.86 -6.25 -10.80
C PHE A 351 22.25 -6.31 -9.31
N ASP A 352 21.62 -7.20 -8.55
CA ASP A 352 21.78 -7.29 -7.09
C ASP A 352 22.32 -8.65 -6.60
N GLY A 353 22.55 -9.60 -7.52
CA GLY A 353 23.01 -10.94 -7.16
C GLY A 353 21.94 -11.82 -6.52
N PHE A 354 20.67 -11.39 -6.47
CA PHE A 354 19.63 -12.09 -5.72
C PHE A 354 18.29 -12.15 -6.45
N VAL A 355 17.66 -11.01 -6.78
CA VAL A 355 16.31 -10.95 -7.35
C VAL A 355 16.38 -11.19 -8.87
N GLY A 356 16.70 -12.41 -9.29
CA GLY A 356 16.95 -12.77 -10.70
C GLY A 356 15.93 -13.75 -11.29
N TRP A 357 16.36 -14.54 -12.27
CA TRP A 357 15.52 -15.54 -12.95
C TRP A 357 14.94 -16.60 -12.02
N LEU A 358 15.68 -17.03 -11.00
CA LEU A 358 15.16 -17.98 -10.00
C LEU A 358 14.00 -17.36 -9.22
N VAL A 359 14.15 -16.11 -8.76
CA VAL A 359 13.08 -15.40 -8.05
C VAL A 359 11.87 -15.17 -8.96
N LEU A 360 12.08 -14.87 -10.25
CA LEU A 360 10.99 -14.82 -11.23
C LEU A 360 10.24 -16.15 -11.31
N GLY A 361 10.95 -17.25 -11.56
CA GLY A 361 10.35 -18.58 -11.65
C GLY A 361 9.59 -18.95 -10.38
N TRP A 362 10.21 -18.73 -9.21
CA TRP A 362 9.62 -18.94 -7.90
C TRP A 362 8.35 -18.11 -7.69
N THR A 363 8.38 -16.83 -8.07
CA THR A 363 7.23 -15.94 -7.95
C THR A 363 6.06 -16.38 -8.82
N VAL A 364 6.33 -16.82 -10.05
CA VAL A 364 5.30 -17.38 -10.95
C VAL A 364 4.68 -18.63 -10.36
N LEU A 365 5.49 -19.52 -9.78
CA LEU A 365 5.00 -20.74 -9.12
C LEU A 365 4.11 -20.41 -7.91
N LEU A 366 4.45 -19.38 -7.13
CA LEU A 366 3.68 -18.94 -5.96
C LEU A 366 2.42 -18.14 -6.30
N ALA A 367 2.37 -17.51 -7.48
CA ALA A 367 1.30 -16.61 -7.86
C ALA A 367 -0.09 -17.25 -7.76
N TRP A 368 -0.27 -18.44 -8.33
CA TRP A 368 -1.55 -19.13 -8.35
C TRP A 368 -2.01 -19.61 -6.96
N PRO A 369 -1.19 -20.34 -6.17
CA PRO A 369 -1.56 -20.75 -4.81
C PRO A 369 -1.94 -19.57 -3.91
N LEU A 370 -1.15 -18.48 -3.92
CA LEU A 370 -1.42 -17.29 -3.10
C LEU A 370 -2.72 -16.63 -3.54
N TRP A 371 -2.88 -16.36 -4.84
CA TRP A 371 -4.11 -15.77 -5.36
C TRP A 371 -5.34 -16.62 -5.02
N ARG A 372 -5.26 -17.94 -5.18
CA ARG A 372 -6.35 -18.87 -4.86
C ARG A 372 -6.68 -18.86 -3.37
N PHE A 373 -5.67 -18.87 -2.51
CA PHE A 373 -5.82 -18.82 -1.06
C PHE A 373 -6.57 -17.56 -0.60
N TYR A 374 -6.10 -16.39 -1.04
CA TYR A 374 -6.73 -15.12 -0.67
C TYR A 374 -8.10 -14.93 -1.29
N SER A 375 -8.32 -15.38 -2.54
CA SER A 375 -9.64 -15.36 -3.17
C SER A 375 -10.66 -16.22 -2.42
N ARG A 376 -10.26 -17.41 -1.94
CA ARG A 376 -11.12 -18.26 -1.09
C ARG A 376 -11.43 -17.60 0.25
N ARG A 377 -10.43 -16.99 0.90
CA ARG A 377 -10.61 -16.31 2.19
C ARG A 377 -11.56 -15.13 2.06
N ALA A 378 -11.38 -14.28 1.05
CA ALA A 378 -12.27 -13.17 0.76
C ALA A 378 -13.70 -13.67 0.53
N ALA A 379 -13.85 -14.78 -0.20
CA ALA A 379 -15.18 -15.34 -0.43
C ALA A 379 -15.86 -15.95 0.80
N ARG A 380 -15.11 -16.44 1.78
CA ARG A 380 -15.72 -16.87 3.05
C ARG A 380 -16.16 -15.69 3.90
N ALA A 381 -15.41 -14.59 3.88
CA ALA A 381 -15.67 -13.41 4.71
C ALA A 381 -16.92 -12.60 4.28
N VAL A 382 -17.42 -12.78 3.06
CA VAL A 382 -18.67 -12.14 2.60
C VAL A 382 -19.90 -13.03 2.85
N HIS A 383 -19.69 -14.32 3.17
CA HIS A 383 -20.76 -15.32 3.35
C HIS A 383 -21.01 -15.77 4.79
N GLY A 384 -20.07 -15.54 5.69
CA GLY A 384 -20.21 -15.78 7.12
C GLY A 384 -20.15 -14.48 7.88
#